data_AF-A0A7S3EZ70-F1
#
_entry.id   AF-A0A7S3EZ70-F1
#
_cell.length_a   1.000
_cell.length_b   1.000
_cell.length_c   1.000
_cell.angle_alpha   90.00
_cell.angle_beta   90.00
_cell.angle_gamma   90.00
#
_symmetry.space_group_name_H-M   'P 1'
#
loop_
_entity.id
_entity.type
_entity.pdbx_description
1 polymer ?
#
loop_
_entity_poly.entity_id
_entity_poly.type
_entity_poly.pdbx_seq_one_letter_code
_entity_poly.pdbx_strand_id
1 'polypeptide(L)'
;ATALSPEHRSLAKRVSNRSELRLVVLSPDEVRRLPPGTFVAMGSSGLQPTEVRAVVYALEQANVSGAGALRFLDMMRSKLSALPDYEPPAHSPPLPPPPPQLPQALPTVCSSYADADATQLGSVHTPHRNDQGLVPSPPAAIPPPPP
;
A
#
# COMPACT_ATOMS: atom_id res chain seq x y z
N ALA A 1 -14.58 -7.47 -19.85
CA ALA A 1 -14.51 -6.95 -18.47
C ALA A 1 -15.44 -7.79 -17.61
N THR A 2 -14.92 -8.64 -16.74
CA THR A 2 -15.73 -9.50 -15.86
C THR A 2 -16.38 -8.63 -14.80
N ALA A 3 -17.72 -8.58 -14.77
CA ALA A 3 -18.45 -7.77 -13.80
C ALA A 3 -18.21 -8.28 -12.37
N LEU A 4 -17.84 -7.39 -11.45
CA LEU A 4 -17.66 -7.72 -10.03
C LEU A 4 -19.01 -8.07 -9.39
N SER A 5 -19.04 -9.15 -8.63
CA SER A 5 -20.20 -9.55 -7.84
C SER A 5 -20.64 -8.43 -6.88
N PRO A 6 -21.92 -8.36 -6.51
CA PRO A 6 -22.44 -7.30 -5.63
C PRO A 6 -21.73 -7.27 -4.26
N GLU A 7 -21.34 -8.44 -3.73
CA GLU A 7 -20.61 -8.52 -2.46
C GLU A 7 -19.21 -7.88 -2.56
N HIS A 8 -18.48 -8.12 -3.64
CA HIS A 8 -17.15 -7.54 -3.87
C HIS A 8 -17.24 -6.03 -4.05
N ARG A 9 -18.28 -5.52 -4.72
CA ARG A 9 -18.53 -4.08 -4.84
C ARG A 9 -18.82 -3.44 -3.49
N SER A 10 -19.62 -4.09 -2.65
CA SER A 10 -19.92 -3.63 -1.29
C SER A 10 -18.65 -3.59 -0.42
N LEU A 11 -17.85 -4.66 -0.47
CA LEU A 11 -16.58 -4.73 0.23
C LEU A 11 -15.60 -3.66 -0.23
N ALA A 12 -15.41 -3.49 -1.53
CA ALA A 12 -14.53 -2.47 -2.10
C ALA A 12 -14.96 -1.05 -1.67
N LYS A 13 -16.27 -0.77 -1.65
CA LYS A 13 -16.82 0.50 -1.16
C LYS A 13 -16.52 0.70 0.33
N ARG A 14 -16.68 -0.34 1.16
CA ARG A 14 -16.35 -0.29 2.59
C ARG A 14 -14.85 -0.03 2.81
N VAL A 15 -13.98 -0.77 2.13
CA VAL A 15 -12.52 -0.61 2.23
C VAL A 15 -12.10 0.81 1.84
N SER A 16 -12.70 1.36 0.78
CA SER A 16 -12.41 2.72 0.32
C SER A 16 -12.84 3.80 1.32
N ASN A 17 -13.98 3.61 1.98
CA ASN A 17 -14.58 4.61 2.86
C ASN A 17 -14.09 4.54 4.32
N ARG A 18 -13.33 3.50 4.69
CA ARG A 18 -12.93 3.27 6.07
C ARG A 18 -11.42 3.25 6.23
N SER A 19 -10.91 4.23 6.97
CA SER A 19 -9.49 4.38 7.27
C SER A 19 -8.86 3.10 7.83
N GLU A 20 -9.55 2.40 8.73
CA GLU A 20 -9.02 1.16 9.32
C GLU A 20 -8.82 0.05 8.29
N LEU A 21 -9.78 -0.11 7.37
CA LEU A 21 -9.74 -1.16 6.36
C LEU A 21 -8.72 -0.88 5.26
N ARG A 22 -8.37 0.40 5.05
CA ARG A 22 -7.31 0.76 4.13
C ARG A 22 -5.96 0.16 4.56
N LEU A 23 -5.75 -0.08 5.86
CA LEU A 23 -4.53 -0.73 6.35
C LEU A 23 -4.35 -2.14 5.77
N VAL A 24 -5.44 -2.83 5.44
CA VAL A 24 -5.41 -4.21 4.92
C VAL A 24 -4.98 -4.25 3.45
N VAL A 25 -5.17 -3.17 2.70
CA VAL A 25 -4.79 -3.09 1.27
C VAL A 25 -3.45 -2.41 1.05
N LEU A 26 -2.93 -1.71 2.04
CA LEU A 26 -1.60 -1.11 1.99
C LEU A 26 -0.53 -2.17 2.25
N SER A 27 0.65 -1.98 1.66
CA SER A 27 1.82 -2.76 2.03
C SER A 27 2.26 -2.46 3.48
N PRO A 28 2.93 -3.40 4.15
CA PRO A 28 3.48 -3.18 5.50
C PRO A 28 4.35 -1.91 5.58
N ASP A 29 5.15 -1.64 4.56
CA ASP A 29 5.96 -0.44 4.42
C ASP A 29 5.16 0.86 4.39
N GLU A 30 4.06 0.89 3.63
CA GLU A 30 3.18 2.05 3.55
C GLU A 30 2.47 2.31 4.87
N VAL A 31 2.02 1.26 5.57
CA VAL A 31 1.42 1.37 6.90
C VAL A 31 2.40 2.01 7.90
N ARG A 32 3.68 1.62 7.87
CA ARG A 32 4.72 2.22 8.74
C ARG A 32 4.97 3.69 8.48
N ARG A 33 4.77 4.14 7.24
CA ARG A 33 5.00 5.54 6.83
C ARG A 33 3.78 6.44 7.06
N LEU A 34 2.68 5.90 7.56
CA LEU A 34 1.51 6.71 7.89
C LEU A 34 1.86 7.75 8.96
N PRO A 35 1.34 8.99 8.85
CA PRO A 35 1.54 10.00 9.86
C PRO A 35 1.10 9.53 11.25
N PRO A 36 1.80 9.90 12.34
CA PRO A 36 1.47 9.43 13.69
C PRO A 36 0.02 9.73 14.12
N GLY A 37 -0.54 10.86 13.67
CA GLY A 37 -1.93 11.25 13.94
C GLY A 37 -2.98 10.38 13.25
N THR A 38 -2.62 9.64 12.21
CA THR A 38 -3.55 8.80 11.44
C THR A 38 -4.16 7.70 12.30
N PHE A 39 -3.36 7.05 13.16
CA PHE A 39 -3.84 5.98 14.03
C PHE A 39 -4.73 6.49 15.18
N VAL A 40 -4.51 7.72 15.64
CA VAL A 40 -5.32 8.33 16.71
C VAL A 40 -6.73 8.67 16.22
N ALA A 41 -6.85 9.04 14.94
CA ALA A 41 -8.14 9.31 14.32
C ALA A 41 -8.93 8.04 13.97
N MET A 42 -8.31 6.86 14.01
CA MET A 42 -8.97 5.60 13.68
C MET A 42 -9.79 5.07 14.86
N GLY A 43 -11.05 4.73 14.56
CA GLY A 43 -11.91 4.02 15.49
C GLY A 43 -11.91 2.53 15.20
N SER A 44 -12.69 1.76 15.95
CA SER A 44 -12.91 0.33 15.65
C SER A 44 -14.40 -0.01 15.57
N SER A 45 -15.26 1.01 15.51
CA SER A 45 -16.71 0.88 15.47
C SER A 45 -17.16 0.34 14.12
N GLY A 46 -18.08 -0.64 14.12
CA GLY A 46 -18.64 -1.22 12.90
C GLY A 46 -17.71 -2.12 12.08
N LEU A 47 -16.49 -2.42 12.56
CA LEU A 47 -15.66 -3.46 11.96
C LEU A 47 -16.29 -4.83 12.22
N GLN A 48 -16.35 -5.65 11.18
CA GLN A 48 -16.78 -7.04 11.27
C GLN A 48 -15.69 -7.90 11.92
N PRO A 49 -16.02 -9.06 12.52
CA PRO A 49 -15.04 -9.93 13.16
C PRO A 49 -13.84 -10.27 12.26
N THR A 50 -14.08 -10.61 10.99
CA THR A 50 -13.03 -10.90 10.00
C THR A 50 -12.17 -9.68 9.70
N GLU A 51 -12.76 -8.49 9.69
CA GLU A 51 -12.04 -7.24 9.44
C GLU A 51 -11.15 -6.86 10.63
N VAL A 52 -11.61 -7.09 11.86
CA VAL A 52 -10.79 -6.89 13.06
C VAL A 52 -9.53 -7.76 12.99
N ARG A 53 -9.68 -9.05 12.64
CA ARG A 53 -8.54 -9.96 12.44
C ARG A 53 -7.58 -9.46 11.35
N ALA A 54 -8.11 -9.05 10.21
CA ALA A 54 -7.31 -8.57 9.08
C ALA A 54 -6.53 -7.30 9.44
N VAL A 55 -7.14 -6.37 10.17
CA VAL A 55 -6.48 -5.13 10.60
C VAL A 55 -5.38 -5.43 11.64
N VAL A 56 -5.63 -6.30 12.62
CA VAL A 56 -4.58 -6.72 13.58
C VAL A 56 -3.41 -7.33 12.83
N TYR A 57 -3.68 -8.26 11.90
CA TYR A 57 -2.65 -8.89 11.10
C TYR A 57 -1.83 -7.87 10.29
N ALA A 58 -2.49 -6.90 9.65
CA ALA A 58 -1.81 -5.86 8.89
C ALA A 58 -0.89 -4.98 9.77
N LEU A 59 -1.35 -4.61 10.97
CA LEU A 59 -0.57 -3.82 11.93
C LEU A 59 0.64 -4.60 12.46
N GLU A 60 0.47 -5.90 12.73
CA GLU A 60 1.55 -6.77 13.21
C GLU A 60 2.59 -7.03 12.12
N GLN A 61 2.14 -7.30 10.89
CA GLN A 61 3.02 -7.41 9.71
C GLN A 61 3.82 -6.13 9.46
N ALA A 62 3.16 -4.98 9.61
CA ALA A 62 3.81 -3.68 9.50
C ALA A 62 4.75 -3.38 10.66
N ASN A 63 4.72 -4.12 11.76
CA ASN A 63 5.50 -3.84 12.98
C ASN A 63 5.40 -2.35 13.37
N VAL A 64 4.16 -1.85 13.45
CA VAL A 64 3.89 -0.42 13.66
C VAL A 64 4.53 0.10 14.94
N SER A 65 4.95 1.36 14.92
CA SER A 65 5.65 2.01 16.02
C SER A 65 5.07 3.38 16.33
N GLY A 66 5.38 3.91 17.52
CA GLY A 66 4.84 5.17 18.01
C GLY A 66 3.57 5.01 18.84
N ALA A 67 3.37 5.93 19.79
CA ALA A 67 2.34 5.79 20.83
C ALA A 67 0.91 5.65 20.26
N GLY A 68 0.55 6.45 19.25
CA GLY A 68 -0.78 6.39 18.63
C GLY A 68 -1.05 5.05 17.94
N ALA A 69 -0.09 4.53 17.18
CA ALA A 69 -0.22 3.25 16.50
C ALA A 69 -0.28 2.07 17.47
N LEU A 70 0.56 2.09 18.52
CA LEU A 70 0.55 1.05 19.56
C LEU A 70 -0.76 1.04 20.35
N ARG A 71 -1.32 2.21 20.67
CA ARG A 71 -2.64 2.32 21.31
C ARG A 71 -3.75 1.77 20.41
N PHE A 72 -3.69 2.08 19.11
CA PHE A 72 -4.65 1.53 18.15
C PHE A 72 -4.54 0.00 18.04
N LEU A 73 -3.31 -0.54 17.96
CA LEU A 73 -3.07 -1.99 17.95
C LEU A 73 -3.59 -2.66 19.24
N ASP A 74 -3.32 -2.10 20.41
CA ASP A 74 -3.78 -2.63 21.69
C ASP A 74 -5.32 -2.68 21.79
N MET A 75 -5.99 -1.62 21.32
CA MET A 75 -7.46 -1.60 21.19
C MET A 75 -7.95 -2.72 20.26
N MET A 76 -7.30 -2.90 19.10
CA MET A 76 -7.69 -3.93 18.13
C MET A 76 -7.45 -5.35 18.66
N ARG A 77 -6.35 -5.57 19.40
CA ARG A 77 -6.06 -6.84 20.09
C ARG A 77 -7.09 -7.15 21.18
N SER A 78 -7.48 -6.14 21.96
CA SER A 78 -8.53 -6.28 22.98
C SER A 78 -9.88 -6.65 22.37
N LYS A 79 -10.18 -6.15 21.15
CA LYS A 79 -11.36 -6.59 20.40
C LYS A 79 -11.22 -8.00 19.85
N LEU A 80 -10.04 -8.34 19.32
CA LEU A 80 -9.76 -9.66 18.78
C LEU A 80 -9.89 -10.76 19.84
N SER A 81 -9.40 -10.53 21.06
CA SER A 81 -9.51 -11.49 22.17
C SER A 81 -10.94 -11.75 22.64
N ALA A 82 -11.87 -10.83 22.34
CA ALA A 82 -13.29 -10.99 22.63
C ALA A 82 -14.07 -11.72 21.51
N LEU A 83 -13.43 -12.02 20.37
CA LEU A 83 -14.07 -12.76 19.28
C LEU A 83 -13.94 -14.28 19.51
N PRO A 84 -14.93 -15.08 19.07
CA PRO A 84 -14.80 -16.54 19.05
C PRO A 84 -13.64 -16.98 18.13
N ASP A 85 -13.22 -18.23 18.15
CA ASP A 85 -12.23 -18.71 17.17
C ASP A 85 -12.71 -18.56 15.72
N TYR A 86 -11.77 -18.40 14.79
CA TYR A 86 -12.11 -18.28 13.37
C TYR A 86 -12.42 -19.64 12.77
N GLU A 87 -13.67 -19.84 12.33
CA GLU A 87 -14.07 -20.94 11.47
C GLU A 87 -14.00 -20.46 10.00
N PRO A 88 -13.12 -21.03 9.16
CA PRO A 88 -13.09 -20.70 7.74
C PRO A 88 -14.42 -21.11 7.09
N PRO A 89 -14.99 -20.29 6.20
CA PRO A 89 -16.16 -20.70 5.44
C PRO A 89 -15.78 -21.97 4.67
N ALA A 90 -16.56 -23.05 4.85
CA ALA A 90 -16.43 -24.24 4.04
C ALA A 90 -16.50 -23.80 2.56
N HIS A 91 -15.56 -24.31 1.75
CA HIS A 91 -15.44 -24.20 0.28
C HIS A 91 -14.28 -23.34 -0.24
N SER A 92 -13.23 -24.05 -0.65
CA SER A 92 -12.75 -23.94 -2.03
C SER A 92 -12.68 -25.37 -2.59
N PRO A 93 -13.29 -25.70 -3.75
CA PRO A 93 -13.04 -26.98 -4.39
C PRO A 93 -11.52 -27.09 -4.67
N PRO A 94 -10.93 -28.30 -4.62
CA PRO A 94 -9.52 -28.49 -4.92
C PRO A 94 -9.22 -27.91 -6.30
N LEU A 95 -8.15 -27.09 -6.39
CA LEU A 95 -7.66 -26.57 -7.66
C LEU A 95 -7.41 -27.75 -8.61
N PRO A 96 -7.89 -27.70 -9.87
CA PRO A 96 -7.50 -28.70 -10.85
C PRO A 96 -5.97 -28.68 -10.99
N PRO A 97 -5.32 -29.84 -11.20
CA PRO A 97 -3.88 -29.90 -11.38
C PRO A 97 -3.44 -28.96 -12.52
N PRO A 98 -2.26 -28.31 -12.41
CA PRO A 98 -1.76 -27.43 -13.45
C PRO A 98 -1.62 -28.21 -14.77
N PRO A 99 -1.97 -27.61 -15.92
CA PRO A 99 -1.81 -28.27 -17.22
C PRO A 99 -0.32 -28.58 -17.47
N PRO A 100 0.00 -29.70 -18.15
CA PRO A 100 1.37 -30.05 -18.49
C PRO A 100 2.00 -28.92 -19.32
N GLN A 101 3.13 -28.39 -18.84
CA GLN A 101 3.88 -27.37 -19.57
C GLN A 101 4.45 -27.99 -20.85
N LEU A 102 3.94 -27.55 -22.00
CA LEU A 102 4.53 -27.89 -23.30
C LEU A 102 5.91 -27.20 -23.40
N PRO A 103 6.93 -27.86 -23.99
CA PRO A 103 8.25 -27.26 -24.15
C PRO A 103 8.17 -25.97 -24.96
N GLN A 104 8.60 -24.86 -24.38
CA GLN A 104 8.75 -23.61 -25.12
C GLN A 104 9.92 -23.74 -26.10
N ALA A 105 9.62 -23.67 -27.39
CA ALA A 105 10.63 -23.60 -28.44
C ALA A 105 11.36 -22.26 -28.33
N LEU A 106 12.67 -22.31 -28.07
CA LEU A 106 13.58 -21.17 -28.13
C LEU A 106 13.57 -20.57 -29.55
N PRO A 107 13.37 -19.26 -29.74
CA PRO A 107 13.60 -18.64 -31.03
C PRO A 107 15.11 -18.68 -31.34
N THR A 108 15.45 -19.44 -32.37
CA THR A 108 16.76 -19.40 -33.02
C THR A 108 16.89 -18.04 -33.69
N VAL A 109 17.68 -17.14 -33.10
CA VAL A 109 18.13 -15.92 -33.77
C VAL A 109 19.27 -16.32 -34.69
N CYS A 110 18.96 -16.47 -35.98
CA CYS A 110 19.98 -16.40 -37.03
C CYS A 110 20.18 -14.93 -37.41
N SER A 111 21.45 -14.50 -37.35
CA SER A 111 22.20 -13.76 -38.39
C SER A 111 21.43 -12.73 -39.22
N SER A 112 21.94 -11.56 -39.59
CA SER A 112 23.29 -11.01 -39.71
C SER A 112 23.02 -9.77 -40.58
N TYR A 113 23.50 -8.59 -40.21
CA TYR A 113 23.78 -7.56 -41.20
C TYR A 113 25.05 -6.85 -40.79
N ALA A 114 26.00 -7.01 -41.69
CA ALA A 114 27.31 -6.41 -41.67
C ALA A 114 27.22 -4.89 -41.92
N ASP A 115 28.24 -4.21 -41.42
CA ASP A 115 28.98 -3.13 -42.07
C ASP A 115 28.21 -1.85 -42.47
N ALA A 116 28.42 -0.80 -41.70
CA ALA A 116 28.75 0.51 -42.27
C ALA A 116 29.52 1.34 -41.23
N ASP A 117 30.81 1.43 -41.50
CA ASP A 117 31.76 2.45 -41.13
C ASP A 117 31.17 3.88 -41.16
N ALA A 118 31.37 4.65 -40.08
CA ALA A 118 31.60 6.10 -40.16
C ALA A 118 32.06 6.67 -38.81
N THR A 119 33.27 7.19 -38.82
CA THR A 119 33.97 7.91 -37.76
C THR A 119 33.43 9.35 -37.62
N GLN A 120 33.11 9.80 -36.40
CA GLN A 120 33.24 11.20 -35.94
C GLN A 120 32.95 11.25 -34.42
N LEU A 121 33.96 11.33 -33.55
CA LEU A 121 34.62 12.56 -33.06
C LEU A 121 33.65 13.70 -32.76
N GLY A 122 33.50 14.04 -31.47
CA GLY A 122 33.01 15.38 -31.09
C GLY A 122 32.29 15.51 -29.75
N SER A 123 33.07 15.75 -28.69
CA SER A 123 32.87 16.89 -27.76
C SER A 123 31.59 17.03 -26.90
N VAL A 124 31.78 16.78 -25.60
CA VAL A 124 31.51 17.68 -24.46
C VAL A 124 30.30 18.64 -24.53
N HIS A 125 29.29 18.41 -23.69
CA HIS A 125 28.63 19.48 -22.92
C HIS A 125 27.92 18.93 -21.66
N THR A 126 28.47 19.23 -20.49
CA THR A 126 27.71 19.39 -19.22
C THR A 126 27.27 20.86 -19.13
N PRO A 127 26.57 21.31 -18.07
CA PRO A 127 25.21 20.99 -17.63
C PRO A 127 24.31 22.25 -17.68
N HIS A 128 22.98 22.12 -17.84
CA HIS A 128 22.08 23.27 -17.63
C HIS A 128 21.22 23.11 -16.36
N ARG A 129 21.74 23.77 -15.33
CA ARG A 129 21.08 24.34 -14.15
C ARG A 129 19.77 25.05 -14.53
N ASN A 130 18.64 24.68 -13.92
CA ASN A 130 17.47 25.55 -13.85
C ASN A 130 17.19 25.88 -12.38
N ASP A 131 17.77 27.02 -12.01
CA ASP A 131 17.48 27.81 -10.83
C ASP A 131 16.25 28.68 -11.17
N GLN A 132 15.11 28.43 -10.55
CA GLN A 132 14.08 29.44 -10.37
C GLN A 132 13.50 29.29 -8.97
N GLY A 133 13.94 30.21 -8.10
CA GLY A 133 13.44 30.37 -6.75
C GLY A 133 11.97 30.82 -6.73
N LEU A 134 11.24 30.31 -5.75
CA LEU A 134 10.07 30.96 -5.19
C LEU A 134 10.32 31.11 -3.69
N VAL A 135 10.39 32.36 -3.27
CA VAL A 135 10.67 32.86 -1.92
C VAL A 135 9.68 32.32 -0.87
N PRO A 136 10.12 32.00 0.35
CA PRO A 136 9.22 31.75 1.47
C PRO A 136 8.68 33.07 2.06
N SER A 137 7.36 33.19 2.17
CA SER A 137 6.69 34.26 2.90
C SER A 137 7.02 34.21 4.40
N PRO A 138 7.22 35.36 5.08
CA PRO A 138 7.37 35.40 6.53
C PRO A 138 6.03 35.23 7.26
N PRO A 139 6.00 34.63 8.47
CA PRO A 139 4.80 34.59 9.31
C PRO A 139 4.53 35.97 9.95
N ALA A 140 3.27 36.41 9.91
CA ALA A 140 2.80 37.59 10.61
C ALA A 140 2.66 37.34 12.12
N ALA A 141 2.91 38.40 12.89
CA ALA A 141 3.18 38.45 14.32
C ALA A 141 2.01 38.05 15.25
N ILE A 142 2.38 37.44 16.39
CA ILE A 142 1.49 37.20 17.54
C ILE A 142 1.46 38.48 18.39
N PRO A 143 0.30 39.04 18.75
CA PRO A 143 0.20 40.19 19.64
C PRO A 143 0.50 39.81 21.11
N PRO A 144 1.05 40.73 21.93
CA PRO A 144 1.29 40.48 23.35
C PRO A 144 -0.03 40.39 24.14
N PRO A 145 -0.03 39.67 25.28
CA PRO A 145 -1.21 39.59 26.14
C PRO A 145 -1.50 40.93 26.85
N PRO A 146 -2.79 41.19 27.19
CA PRO A 146 -3.21 42.39 27.90
C PRO A 146 -2.68 42.43 29.36
N PRO A 147 -2.67 43.63 29.99
CA PRO A 147 -2.07 43.87 31.31
C PRO A 147 -2.77 43.15 32.47
#